data_AF-A0A7Y5HHA1-F1
#
_entry.id   AF-A0A7Y5HHA1-F1
#
_cell.length_a   1.000
_cell.length_b   1.000
_cell.length_c   1.000
_cell.angle_alpha   90.00
_cell.angle_beta   90.00
_cell.angle_gamma   90.00
#
_symmetry.space_group_name_H-M   'P 1'
#
loop_
_entity.id
_entity.type
_entity.pdbx_description
1 polymer ?
#
loop_
_entity_poly.entity_id
_entity_poly.type
_entity_poly.pdbx_seq_one_letter_code
_entity_poly.pdbx_strand_id
1 'polypeptide(L)'
;MPDPLASLRTLLGPRLLEEAAVLEENASDFGRLHRMRPLAVARPADTAEVAAVVKWARGAKVPLVTRGKAHSQSGLSLLAGAVVL
;
A
#
# COMPACT_ATOMS: atom_id res chain seq x y z
N MET A 1 -8.74 16.93 -7.23
CA MET A 1 -8.61 16.61 -5.79
C MET A 1 -7.16 16.76 -5.40
N PRO A 2 -6.85 17.23 -4.17
CA PRO A 2 -5.46 17.27 -3.71
C PRO A 2 -4.86 15.86 -3.70
N ASP A 3 -3.58 15.76 -4.01
CA ASP A 3 -2.84 14.50 -3.98
C ASP A 3 -2.86 13.91 -2.56
N PRO A 4 -3.52 12.77 -2.34
CA PRO A 4 -3.66 12.21 -1.01
C PRO A 4 -2.32 11.73 -0.43
N LEU A 5 -1.35 11.37 -1.30
CA LEU A 5 -0.06 10.80 -0.88
C LEU A 5 0.95 11.85 -0.42
N ALA A 6 0.70 13.14 -0.64
CA ALA A 6 1.64 14.19 -0.29
C ALA A 6 2.06 14.17 1.19
N SER A 7 1.10 14.02 2.11
CA SER A 7 1.38 13.91 3.55
C SER A 7 2.03 12.58 3.94
N LEU A 8 1.75 11.51 3.20
CA LEU A 8 2.38 10.20 3.42
C LEU A 8 3.83 10.19 2.96
N ARG A 9 4.18 10.89 1.86
CA ARG A 9 5.57 11.11 1.43
C ARG A 9 6.35 11.88 2.48
N THR A 10 5.76 12.88 3.12
CA THR A 10 6.42 13.57 4.25
C THR A 10 6.66 12.64 5.44
N LEU A 11 5.74 11.71 5.71
CA LEU A 11 5.85 10.77 6.83
C LEU A 11 6.93 9.69 6.60
N LEU A 12 6.98 9.09 5.41
CA LEU A 12 7.82 7.91 5.14
C LEU A 12 9.05 8.22 4.27
N GLY A 13 9.07 9.36 3.59
CA GLY A 13 10.11 9.71 2.63
C GLY A 13 10.31 8.61 1.57
N PRO A 14 11.55 8.11 1.37
CA PRO A 14 11.85 7.07 0.38
C PRO A 14 11.26 5.69 0.72
N ARG A 15 10.66 5.53 1.91
CA ARG A 15 9.96 4.29 2.29
C ARG A 15 8.51 4.24 1.79
N LEU A 16 8.04 5.28 1.12
CA LEU A 16 6.84 5.22 0.28
C LEU A 16 7.25 4.98 -1.17
N LEU A 17 6.95 3.79 -1.67
CA LEU A 17 7.34 3.35 -3.01
C LEU A 17 6.18 3.54 -3.99
N GLU A 18 6.46 4.19 -5.11
CA GLU A 18 5.49 4.54 -6.16
C GLU A 18 6.00 4.17 -7.55
N GLU A 19 7.20 3.59 -7.64
CA GLU A 19 7.80 3.17 -8.89
C GLU A 19 6.93 2.12 -9.57
N ALA A 20 6.71 2.27 -10.88
CA ALA A 20 5.84 1.37 -11.64
C ALA A 20 6.20 -0.10 -11.42
N ALA A 21 7.48 -0.45 -11.41
CA ALA A 21 7.94 -1.82 -11.18
C ALA A 21 7.48 -2.39 -9.82
N VAL A 22 7.56 -1.58 -8.75
CA VAL A 22 7.12 -1.98 -7.39
C VAL A 22 5.61 -2.16 -7.35
N LEU A 23 4.87 -1.26 -8.00
CA LEU A 23 3.42 -1.33 -8.07
C LEU A 23 2.95 -2.55 -8.86
N GLU A 24 3.64 -2.90 -9.96
CA GLU A 24 3.32 -4.11 -10.72
C GLU A 24 3.66 -5.40 -9.96
N GLU A 25 4.77 -5.44 -9.21
CA GLU A 25 5.13 -6.59 -8.36
C GLU A 25 4.09 -6.83 -7.24
N ASN A 26 3.48 -5.75 -6.74
CA ASN A 26 2.45 -5.81 -5.71
C ASN A 26 1.03 -5.87 -6.27
N ALA A 27 0.87 -5.94 -7.60
CA ALA A 27 -0.44 -5.99 -8.23
C ALA A 27 -1.07 -7.39 -8.24
N SER A 28 -0.37 -8.45 -7.84
CA SER A 28 -0.88 -9.82 -7.82
C SER A 28 -0.47 -10.57 -6.55
N ASP A 29 -1.03 -11.76 -6.34
CA ASP A 29 -0.71 -12.67 -5.23
C ASP A 29 -0.43 -14.09 -5.75
N PHE A 30 -0.20 -15.04 -4.85
CA PHE A 30 0.24 -16.40 -5.21
C PHE A 30 -0.69 -17.11 -6.19
N GLY A 31 -2.01 -16.91 -6.07
CA GLY A 31 -2.97 -17.56 -6.97
C GLY A 31 -2.95 -17.01 -8.40
N ARG A 32 -2.44 -15.78 -8.61
CA ARG A 32 -2.38 -15.10 -9.92
C ARG A 32 -3.73 -15.00 -10.64
N LEU A 33 -4.84 -15.17 -9.91
CA LEU A 33 -6.21 -15.09 -10.44
C LEU A 33 -6.68 -13.65 -10.59
N HIS A 34 -6.17 -12.77 -9.73
CA HIS A 34 -6.54 -11.36 -9.71
C HIS A 34 -5.31 -10.46 -9.87
N ARG A 35 -5.57 -9.30 -10.45
CA ARG A 35 -4.58 -8.24 -10.59
C ARG A 35 -5.19 -6.89 -10.25
N MET A 36 -4.67 -6.23 -9.21
CA MET A 36 -5.13 -4.92 -8.76
C MET A 36 -3.94 -4.07 -8.36
N ARG A 37 -3.69 -2.99 -9.12
CA ARG A 37 -2.55 -2.12 -8.90
C ARG A 37 -2.81 -1.19 -7.69
N PRO A 38 -1.91 -1.17 -6.67
CA PRO A 38 -2.02 -0.24 -5.56
C PRO A 38 -1.62 1.19 -5.98
N LEU A 39 -1.94 2.18 -5.15
CA LEU A 39 -1.45 3.56 -5.31
C LEU A 39 0.02 3.68 -4.92
N ALA A 40 0.41 3.03 -3.82
CA ALA A 40 1.76 3.05 -3.27
C ALA A 40 1.98 1.84 -2.35
N VAL A 41 3.24 1.52 -2.08
CA VAL A 41 3.66 0.54 -1.08
C VAL A 41 4.39 1.27 0.04
N ALA A 42 3.86 1.22 1.26
CA ALA A 42 4.50 1.77 2.44
C ALA A 42 5.43 0.70 3.06
N ARG A 43 6.64 1.09 3.44
CA ARG A 43 7.58 0.23 4.19
C ARG A 43 7.96 0.85 5.53
N PRO A 44 7.06 0.82 6.53
CA PRO A 44 7.34 1.35 7.87
C PRO A 44 8.60 0.73 8.48
N ALA A 45 9.40 1.53 9.18
CA ALA A 45 10.60 1.08 9.90
C ALA A 45 10.26 0.47 11.28
N ASP A 46 9.15 0.89 11.87
CA ASP A 46 8.71 0.45 13.20
C ASP A 46 7.17 0.47 13.33
N THR A 47 6.68 0.05 14.50
CA THR A 47 5.25 -0.02 14.80
C THR A 47 4.61 1.36 14.99
N ALA A 48 5.39 2.41 15.29
CA ALA A 48 4.88 3.77 15.39
C ALA A 48 4.55 4.32 14.00
N GLU A 49 5.41 4.06 13.00
CA GLU A 49 5.14 4.38 11.61
C GLU A 49 3.94 3.58 11.08
N VAL A 50 3.80 2.29 11.40
CA VAL A 50 2.59 1.51 11.08
C VAL A 50 1.33 2.20 11.59
N ALA A 51 1.30 2.58 12.87
CA ALA A 51 0.16 3.26 13.47
C ALA A 51 -0.11 4.62 12.81
N ALA A 52 0.93 5.34 12.40
CA ALA A 52 0.81 6.60 11.69
C ALA A 52 0.21 6.43 10.28
N VAL A 53 0.61 5.39 9.53
CA VAL A 53 0.01 5.07 8.22
C VAL A 53 -1.47 4.72 8.34
N VAL A 54 -1.86 3.92 9.35
CA VAL A 54 -3.26 3.58 9.61
C VAL A 54 -4.09 4.84 9.92
N LYS A 55 -3.57 5.73 10.77
CA LYS A 55 -4.23 7.01 11.09
C LYS A 55 -4.35 7.90 9.86
N TRP A 56 -3.29 7.99 9.05
CA TRP A 56 -3.29 8.71 7.78
C TRP A 56 -4.37 8.18 6.84
N ALA A 57 -4.45 6.86 6.63
CA ALA A 57 -5.40 6.24 5.72
C ALA A 57 -6.85 6.58 6.08
N ARG A 58 -7.18 6.53 7.38
CA ARG A 58 -8.47 6.97 7.91
C ARG A 58 -8.75 8.44 7.61
N GLY A 59 -7.78 9.33 7.85
CA GLY A 59 -7.93 10.78 7.63
C GLY A 59 -8.06 11.15 6.16
N ALA A 60 -7.24 10.54 5.30
CA ALA A 60 -7.20 10.76 3.86
C ALA A 60 -8.33 10.03 3.11
N LYS A 61 -9.06 9.13 3.78
CA LYS A 61 -10.07 8.24 3.18
C LYS A 61 -9.50 7.39 2.03
N VAL A 62 -8.25 6.97 2.17
CA VAL A 62 -7.57 6.08 1.23
C VAL A 62 -7.63 4.66 1.78
N PRO A 63 -8.08 3.66 0.99
CA PRO A 63 -8.04 2.27 1.42
C PRO A 63 -6.63 1.81 1.78
N LEU A 64 -6.53 0.94 2.77
CA LEU A 64 -5.26 0.34 3.23
C LEU A 64 -5.41 -1.17 3.20
N VAL A 65 -4.44 -1.88 2.63
CA VAL A 65 -4.39 -3.35 2.63
C VAL A 65 -3.07 -3.83 3.19
N THR A 66 -3.10 -4.81 4.10
CA THR A 66 -1.90 -5.41 4.67
C THR A 66 -1.43 -6.57 3.81
N ARG A 67 -0.11 -6.67 3.56
CA ARG A 67 0.48 -7.71 2.74
C ARG A 67 1.76 -8.24 3.39
N GLY A 68 1.72 -9.51 3.80
CA GLY A 68 2.91 -10.25 4.20
C GLY A 68 3.71 -10.76 2.98
N LYS A 69 3.82 -12.08 2.83
CA LYS A 69 4.49 -12.72 1.68
C LYS A 69 3.57 -13.00 0.48
N ALA A 70 2.34 -12.49 0.50
CA ALA A 70 1.38 -12.61 -0.61
C ALA A 70 0.99 -14.04 -1.02
N HIS A 71 0.93 -14.97 -0.06
CA HIS A 71 0.48 -16.35 -0.30
C HIS A 71 -1.05 -16.53 -0.34
N SER A 72 -1.82 -15.43 -0.39
CA SER A 72 -3.25 -15.52 -0.69
C SER A 72 -3.46 -16.05 -2.11
N GLN A 73 -4.50 -16.86 -2.29
CA GLN A 73 -4.84 -17.43 -3.60
C GLN A 73 -5.88 -16.60 -4.36
N SER A 74 -6.68 -15.82 -3.63
CA SER A 74 -7.91 -15.22 -4.16
C SER A 74 -7.99 -13.70 -3.92
N GLY A 75 -6.84 -13.01 -3.95
CA GLY A 75 -6.80 -11.54 -3.90
C GLY A 75 -6.95 -10.91 -2.52
N LEU A 76 -6.86 -11.67 -1.42
CA LEU A 76 -7.08 -11.16 -0.05
C LEU A 76 -6.07 -10.07 0.38
N SER A 77 -4.94 -9.97 -0.32
CA SER A 77 -3.90 -8.96 -0.10
C SER A 77 -3.86 -7.89 -1.19
N LEU A 78 -4.90 -7.80 -2.03
CA LEU A 78 -4.97 -6.91 -3.19
C LEU A 78 -6.15 -5.95 -3.07
N LEU A 79 -5.92 -4.67 -3.34
CA LEU A 79 -6.99 -3.69 -3.46
C LEU A 79 -6.55 -2.54 -4.38
N ALA A 80 -7.32 -2.32 -5.45
CA ALA A 80 -7.05 -1.22 -6.37
C ALA A 80 -7.29 0.13 -5.66
N GLY A 81 -6.41 1.10 -5.90
CA GLY A 81 -6.54 2.41 -5.26
C GLY A 81 -6.16 2.43 -3.77
N ALA A 82 -5.59 1.35 -3.24
CA ALA A 82 -5.14 1.27 -1.86
C ALA A 82 -3.65 1.57 -1.69
N VAL A 83 -3.24 1.94 -0.48
CA VAL A 83 -1.86 1.78 -0.04
C VAL A 83 -1.67 0.35 0.48
N VAL A 84 -0.57 -0.29 0.08
CA VAL A 84 -0.15 -1.59 0.62
C VAL A 84 0.78 -1.36 1.80
N LEU A 85 0.54 -2.08 2.90
CA LEU A 85 1.36 -2.07 4.11
C LEU A 85 2.06 -3.42 4.31
#